data_AF-A0A363TMN4-F1
#
_entry.id   AF-A0A363TMN4-F1
#
_cell.length_a   1.000
_cell.length_b   1.000
_cell.length_c   1.000
_cell.angle_alpha   90.00
_cell.angle_beta   90.00
_cell.angle_gamma   90.00
#
_symmetry.space_group_name_H-M   'P 1'
#
loop_
_entity.id
_entity.type
_entity.pdbx_description
1 polymer ?
#
loop_
_entity_poly.entity_id
_entity_poly.type
_entity_poly.pdbx_seq_one_letter_code
_entity_poly.pdbx_strand_id
1 'polypeptide(L)' 'MNRIVVYRVDEVTKKEVPVGTVEERRKFERGANLVGLIRVARKTFPVFPRKSLYINLSGGRIAF' A
#
# COMPACT_ATOMS: atom_id res chain seq x y z
N MET A 1 3.39 -13.35 -8.74
CA MET A 1 2.32 -12.33 -8.76
C MET A 1 2.41 -11.57 -7.44
N ASN A 2 2.83 -10.31 -7.44
CA ASN A 2 3.05 -9.57 -6.18
C ASN A 2 1.75 -8.86 -5.77
N ARG A 3 1.19 -9.27 -4.63
CA ARG A 3 0.06 -8.61 -3.97
C ARG A 3 0.56 -7.88 -2.74
N ILE A 4 0.10 -6.65 -2.58
CA ILE A 4 0.40 -5.81 -1.43
C ILE A 4 -0.92 -5.39 -0.79
N VAL A 5 -1.01 -5.57 0.52
CA VAL A 5 -2.12 -5.04 1.31
C VAL A 5 -1.82 -3.59 1.68
N VAL A 6 -2.79 -2.72 1.44
CA VAL A 6 -2.75 -1.31 1.84
C VAL A 6 -3.51 -1.17 3.15
N TYR A 7 -2.87 -0.54 4.11
CA TYR A 7 -3.43 -0.31 5.43
C TYR A 7 -3.56 1.19 5.69
N ARG A 8 -4.49 1.53 6.58
CA ARG A 8 -4.67 2.84 7.18
C ARG A 8 -4.46 2.72 8.67
N VAL A 9 -3.78 3.69 9.27
CA VAL A 9 -3.75 3.82 10.73
C VAL A 9 -5.02 4.55 11.17
N ASP A 10 -5.76 3.93 12.08
CA ASP A 10 -6.82 4.62 12.82
C ASP A 10 -6.18 5.59 13.82
N GLU A 11 -6.48 6.88 13.71
CA GLU A 11 -5.89 7.91 14.56
C GLU A 11 -6.29 7.79 16.04
N VAL A 12 -7.47 7.22 16.31
CA VAL A 12 -8.05 7.08 17.66
C VAL A 12 -7.50 5.83 18.32
N THR A 13 -7.59 4.69 17.63
CA THR A 13 -7.21 3.40 18.21
C THR A 13 -5.75 3.03 17.97
N LYS A 14 -5.04 3.80 17.12
CA LYS A 14 -3.69 3.50 16.61
C LYS A 14 -3.57 2.12 15.94
N LYS A 15 -4.71 1.52 15.58
CA LYS A 15 -4.76 0.19 14.96
C LYS A 15 -4.61 0.26 13.46
N GLU A 16 -4.08 -0.84 12.94
CA GLU A 16 -3.87 -1.11 11.55
C GLU A 16 -5.16 -1.63 10.91
N VAL A 17 -5.79 -0.84 10.04
CA VAL A 17 -7.03 -1.24 9.35
C VAL A 17 -6.70 -1.52 7.89
N PRO A 18 -6.88 -2.76 7.39
CA PRO A 18 -6.70 -3.06 5.98
C PRO A 18 -7.77 -2.33 5.16
N VAL A 19 -7.36 -1.54 4.17
CA VAL A 19 -8.27 -0.74 3.32
C VAL A 19 -8.48 -1.41 1.98
N GLY A 20 -7.51 -2.20 1.53
CA GLY A 20 -7.64 -2.97 0.30
C GLY A 20 -6.33 -3.59 -0.13
N THR A 21 -6.29 -4.11 -1.35
CA THR A 21 -5.12 -4.75 -1.92
C THR A 21 -4.79 -4.16 -3.28
N VAL A 22 -3.51 -4.05 -3.58
CA VAL A 22 -2.99 -3.69 -4.89
C VAL A 22 -2.18 -4.86 -5.41
N GLU A 23 -2.43 -5.22 -6.66
CA GLU A 23 -1.81 -6.37 -7.29
C GLU A 23 -1.02 -5.95 -8.53
N GLU A 24 0.21 -6.43 -8.64
CA GLU A 24 0.98 -6.33 -9.87
C GLU A 24 0.44 -7.34 -10.89
N ARG A 25 -0.21 -6.82 -11.94
CA ARG A 25 -0.80 -7.64 -13.02
C ARG A 25 0.18 -7.96 -14.15
N ARG A 26 1.35 -7.33 -14.20
CA ARG A 26 2.35 -7.61 -15.25
C ARG A 26 2.99 -8.98 -15.04
N LYS A 27 3.12 -9.74 -16.13
CA LYS A 27 3.72 -11.09 -16.16
C LYS A 27 5.26 -11.10 -16.27
N PHE A 28 5.89 -9.97 -16.55
CA PHE A 28 7.35 -9.88 -16.73
C PHE A 28 8.05 -9.37 -15.46
N GLU A 29 9.04 -10.12 -14.99
CA GLU A 29 9.87 -9.80 -13.82
C GLU A 29 10.88 -8.68 -14.13
N ARG A 30 10.42 -7.42 -14.14
CA ARG A 30 11.32 -6.26 -14.00
C ARG A 30 11.53 -5.94 -12.52
N GLY A 31 12.12 -6.89 -11.79
CA GLY A 31 12.43 -6.73 -10.37
C GLY A 31 11.21 -6.36 -9.50
N ALA A 32 11.46 -6.04 -8.23
CA ALA A 32 10.41 -5.60 -7.32
C ALA A 32 9.87 -4.22 -7.73
N ASN A 33 8.74 -4.17 -8.47
CA ASN A 33 8.08 -2.94 -8.91
C ASN A 33 7.30 -2.21 -7.79
N LEU A 34 7.96 -2.01 -6.65
CA LEU A 34 7.40 -1.40 -5.45
C LEU A 34 6.89 0.01 -5.69
N VAL A 35 7.67 0.81 -6.42
CA VAL A 35 7.32 2.20 -6.76
C VAL A 35 6.05 2.25 -7.60
N GLY A 36 5.90 1.33 -8.56
CA GLY A 36 4.70 1.21 -9.37
C GLY A 36 3.47 0.87 -8.51
N LEU A 37 3.62 -0.07 -7.58
CA LEU A 37 2.54 -0.47 -6.67
C LEU A 37 2.13 0.65 -5.70
N ILE A 38 3.09 1.40 -5.15
CA ILE A 38 2.81 2.58 -4.32
C ILE A 38 2.06 3.65 -5.13
N ARG A 39 2.47 3.87 -6.39
CA ARG A 39 1.80 4.84 -7.28
C ARG A 39 0.35 4.43 -7.57
N VAL A 40 0.10 3.14 -7.78
CA VAL A 40 -1.26 2.63 -7.95
C VAL A 40 -2.05 2.77 -6.64
N ALA A 41 -1.47 2.40 -5.50
CA ALA A 41 -2.12 2.56 -4.19
C ALA A 41 -2.54 4.02 -3.93
N ARG A 42 -1.68 5.00 -4.20
CA ARG A 42 -2.01 6.43 -4.08
C ARG A 42 -3.17 6.87 -4.98
N LYS A 43 -3.27 6.32 -6.19
CA LYS A 43 -4.37 6.65 -7.12
C LYS A 43 -5.68 5.98 -6.72
N THR A 44 -5.61 4.73 -6.27
CA THR A 44 -6.78 3.91 -5.94
C THR A 44 -7.37 4.29 -4.58
N PHE A 45 -6.52 4.70 -3.64
CA PHE A 45 -6.93 5.12 -2.29
C PHE A 45 -6.61 6.60 -2.09
N PRO A 46 -7.38 7.53 -2.70
CA PRO A 46 -7.17 8.95 -2.50
C PRO A 46 -7.35 9.30 -1.03
N VAL A 47 -6.28 9.83 -0.43
CA VAL A 47 -6.19 10.12 0.99
C VAL A 47 -6.91 11.43 1.30
N PHE A 48 -7.87 11.39 2.21
CA PHE A 48 -8.29 12.59 2.94
C PHE A 48 -7.11 13.08 3.79
N PRO A 49 -6.81 14.40 3.83
CA PRO A 49 -5.52 15.00 4.25
C PRO A 49 -5.00 14.68 5.67
N ARG A 50 -5.68 13.83 6.44
CA ARG A 50 -5.28 13.41 7.79
C ARG A 50 -4.96 11.92 7.93
N LYS A 51 -5.03 11.11 6.87
CA LYS A 51 -4.99 9.64 7.02
C LYS A 51 -3.74 9.05 6.37
N SER A 52 -2.72 8.73 7.16
CA SER A 52 -1.52 8.06 6.64
C SER A 52 -1.84 6.64 6.17
N LEU A 53 -1.57 6.35 4.89
CA LEU A 53 -1.60 5.00 4.35
C LEU A 53 -0.20 4.39 4.39
N TYR A 54 -0.13 3.09 4.55
CA TYR A 54 1.12 2.36 4.48
C TYR A 54 0.95 0.98 3.86
N ILE A 55 2.07 0.50 3.34
CA ILE A 55 2.24 -0.80 2.71
C ILE A 55 3.26 -1.58 3.56
N ASN A 56 2.96 -2.85 3.81
CA ASN A 56 3.85 -3.76 4.53
C ASN A 56 4.56 -4.70 3.55
N LEU A 57 5.89 -4.71 3.58
CA LEU A 57 6.74 -5.44 2.64
C LEU A 57 7.76 -6.24 3.42
N SER A 58 7.57 -7.56 3.53
CA SER A 58 8.56 -8.54 4.00
C SER A 58 9.62 -8.01 4.99
N GLY A 59 9.18 -7.35 6.07
CA GLY A 59 10.04 -6.79 7.12
C GLY A 59 10.11 -5.25 7.22
N GLY A 60 9.51 -4.49 6.30
CA GLY A 60 9.54 -3.03 6.28
C GLY A 60 8.18 -2.37 6.04
N ARG A 61 7.98 -1.19 6.62
CA ARG A 61 6.78 -0.36 6.44
C ARG A 61 7.12 0.86 5.58
N ILE A 62 6.36 1.07 4.52
CA ILE A 62 6.47 2.29 3.71
C ILE A 62 5.17 3.07 3.84
N ALA A 63 5.23 4.22 4.52
CA ALA A 63 4.13 5.18 4.57
C ALA A 63 4.21 6.09 3.34
N PHE A 64 3.06 6.48 2.77
CA PHE A 64 3.01 7.28 1.54
C PHE A 64 1.73 8.09 1.41
#